data_AF-A0A937ZNW5-F1
#
_entry.id   AF-A0A937ZNW5-F1
#
_cell.length_a   1.000
_cell.length_b   1.000
_cell.length_c   1.000
_cell.angle_alpha   90.00
_cell.angle_beta   90.00
_cell.angle_gamma   90.00
#
_symmetry.space_group_name_H-M   'P 1'
#
loop_
_entity.id
_entity.type
_entity.pdbx_description
1 polymer ?
#
loop_
_entity_poly.entity_id
_entity_poly.type
_entity_poly.pdbx_seq_one_letter_code
_entity_poly.pdbx_strand_id
1 'polypeptide(L)'
;MRPQFHFAASYADARAKFLAAALDAGASVRRLIHPERGPDGETLAVDVARLGPTTARRVLVVVSATHGAEGFCGAGVQTGLLAEREAPRP
;
A
#
# COMPACT_ATOMS: atom_id res chain seq x y z
N MET A 1 6.44 -7.54 16.58
CA MET A 1 6.69 -6.88 15.29
C MET A 1 7.95 -7.46 14.65
N ARG A 2 7.88 -7.93 13.40
CA ARG A 2 9.04 -8.34 12.59
C ARG A 2 9.07 -7.46 11.33
N PRO A 3 9.52 -6.20 11.45
CA PRO A 3 9.35 -5.18 10.41
C PRO A 3 9.99 -5.57 9.09
N GLN A 4 11.03 -6.42 9.12
CA GLN A 4 11.71 -6.93 7.93
C GLN A 4 10.80 -7.62 6.91
N PHE A 5 9.63 -8.14 7.32
CA PHE A 5 8.70 -8.79 6.39
C PHE A 5 7.88 -7.83 5.54
N HIS A 6 7.79 -6.56 5.96
CA HIS A 6 6.97 -5.56 5.27
C HIS A 6 7.75 -4.79 4.21
N PHE A 7 9.08 -4.73 4.32
CA PHE A 7 9.94 -4.05 3.34
C PHE A 7 10.24 -4.94 2.13
N ALA A 8 10.53 -4.30 1.00
CA ALA A 8 10.75 -4.94 -0.28
C ALA A 8 12.01 -4.42 -0.95
N ALA A 9 12.63 -5.29 -1.76
CA ALA A 9 13.84 -4.95 -2.52
C ALA A 9 13.52 -4.49 -3.96
N SER A 10 12.28 -4.64 -4.43
CA SER A 10 11.84 -4.21 -5.76
C SER A 10 10.46 -3.57 -5.71
N TYR A 11 10.15 -2.74 -6.70
CA TYR A 11 8.86 -2.06 -6.79
C TYR A 11 7.71 -3.07 -6.92
N ALA A 12 7.90 -4.11 -7.74
CA ALA A 12 6.91 -5.17 -7.92
C ALA A 12 6.60 -5.90 -6.60
N ASP A 13 7.62 -6.23 -5.81
CA ASP A 13 7.44 -6.86 -4.49
C ASP A 13 6.79 -5.90 -3.49
N ALA A 14 7.22 -4.63 -3.45
CA ALA A 14 6.62 -3.61 -2.58
C ALA A 14 5.12 -3.44 -2.85
N ARG A 15 4.76 -3.37 -4.13
CA ARG A 15 3.38 -3.27 -4.59
C ARG A 15 2.57 -4.51 -4.23
N ALA A 16 3.10 -5.70 -4.46
CA ALA A 16 2.43 -6.95 -4.14
C ALA A 16 2.13 -7.08 -2.63
N LYS A 17 3.12 -6.77 -1.79
CA LYS A 17 2.98 -6.78 -0.33
C LYS A 17 1.92 -5.79 0.16
N PHE A 18 1.95 -4.55 -0.33
CA PHE A 18 0.95 -3.54 0.02
C PHE A 18 -0.47 -3.98 -0.38
N LEU A 19 -0.64 -4.49 -1.61
CA LEU A 19 -1.94 -4.94 -2.11
C LEU A 19 -2.48 -6.13 -1.31
N ALA A 20 -1.64 -7.11 -0.98
CA ALA A 20 -2.03 -8.26 -0.17
C ALA A 20 -2.49 -7.81 1.23
N ALA A 21 -1.65 -7.02 1.93
CA ALA A 21 -2.00 -6.51 3.25
C ALA A 21 -3.26 -5.63 3.23
N ALA A 22 -3.50 -4.87 2.15
CA ALA A 22 -4.71 -4.08 2.00
C ALA A 22 -5.97 -4.91 1.84
N LEU A 23 -5.92 -5.96 1.01
CA LEU A 23 -7.04 -6.88 0.85
C LEU A 23 -7.32 -7.65 2.13
N ASP A 24 -6.29 -8.14 2.81
CA ASP A 24 -6.42 -8.85 4.09
C ASP A 24 -7.00 -7.96 5.20
N ALA A 25 -6.68 -6.66 5.17
CA ALA A 25 -7.26 -5.66 6.07
C ALA A 25 -8.71 -5.29 5.72
N GLY A 26 -9.31 -5.87 4.66
CA GLY A 26 -10.67 -5.55 4.20
C GLY A 26 -10.79 -4.18 3.53
N ALA A 27 -9.70 -3.62 3.01
CA ALA A 27 -9.73 -2.34 2.32
C ALA A 27 -10.35 -2.47 0.92
N SER A 28 -11.11 -1.45 0.52
CA SER A 28 -11.41 -1.23 -0.89
C SER A 28 -10.17 -0.69 -1.60
N VAL A 29 -9.75 -1.33 -2.70
CA VAL A 29 -8.52 -0.97 -3.42
C VAL A 29 -8.87 -0.40 -4.80
N ARG A 30 -8.39 0.82 -5.08
CA ARG A 30 -8.43 1.42 -6.41
C ARG A 30 -7.03 1.49 -6.99
N ARG A 31 -6.86 1.02 -8.23
CA ARG A 31 -5.57 0.99 -8.92
C ARG A 31 -5.63 1.94 -10.11
N LEU A 32 -4.75 2.94 -10.13
CA LEU A 32 -4.55 3.81 -11.28
C LEU A 32 -3.33 3.28 -12.04
N ILE A 33 -3.58 2.45 -13.05
CA ILE A 33 -2.52 1.84 -13.84
C ILE A 33 -1.93 2.89 -14.78
N HIS A 34 -0.61 3.01 -14.78
CA HIS A 34 0.12 3.84 -15.72
C HIS A 34 0.16 3.14 -17.09
N PRO A 35 0.05 3.86 -18.22
CA PRO A 35 0.05 3.24 -19.55
C PRO A 35 1.37 2.53 -19.88
N GLU A 36 2.49 3.12 -19.44
CA GLU A 36 3.82 2.56 -19.65
C GLU A 36 4.20 1.49 -18.62
N ARG A 37 5.16 0.65 -19.01
CA ARG A 37 5.79 -0.36 -18.16
C ARG A 37 7.03 0.18 -17.45
N GLY A 38 7.39 -0.46 -16.34
CA GLY A 38 8.65 -0.22 -15.66
C GLY A 38 9.84 -0.80 -16.41
N PRO A 39 11.07 -0.51 -15.96
CA PRO A 39 12.30 -0.97 -16.59
C PRO A 39 12.40 -2.50 -16.72
N ASP A 40 11.77 -3.25 -15.81
CA ASP A 40 11.74 -4.71 -15.81
C ASP A 40 10.46 -5.26 -16.46
N GLY A 41 9.70 -4.41 -17.16
CA GLY A 41 8.44 -4.76 -17.83
C GLY A 41 7.22 -4.83 -16.88
N GLU A 42 7.38 -4.44 -15.61
CA GLU A 42 6.33 -4.53 -14.61
C GLU A 42 5.25 -3.46 -14.77
N THR A 43 4.06 -3.74 -14.23
CA THR A 43 2.95 -2.78 -14.23
C THR A 43 3.20 -1.65 -13.24
N LEU A 44 3.39 -0.43 -13.74
CA LEU A 44 3.44 0.79 -12.92
C LEU A 44 2.02 1.24 -12.56
N ALA A 45 1.81 1.65 -11.31
CA ALA A 45 0.51 2.06 -10.83
C ALA A 45 0.60 2.91 -9.56
N VAL A 46 -0.45 3.70 -9.33
CA VAL A 46 -0.78 4.22 -7.99
C VAL A 46 -1.89 3.37 -7.41
N ASP A 47 -1.64 2.66 -6.32
CA ASP A 47 -2.64 1.88 -5.61
C ASP A 47 -3.12 2.62 -4.36
N VAL A 48 -4.43 2.75 -4.21
CA VAL A 48 -5.07 3.43 -3.08
C VAL A 48 -5.93 2.43 -2.33
N ALA A 49 -5.54 2.13 -1.09
CA ALA A 49 -6.31 1.32 -0.16
C ALA A 49 -7.15 2.22 0.76
N ARG A 50 -8.45 1.97 0.83
CA ARG A 50 -9.39 2.74 1.64
C ARG A 50 -10.13 1.84 2.62
N LEU A 51 -9.98 2.16 3.91
CA LEU A 51 -10.68 1.53 5.02
C LEU A 51 -11.80 2.43 5.53
N GLY A 52 -12.87 1.82 6.06
CA GLY A 52 -14.00 2.53 6.64
C GLY A 52 -15.05 3.05 5.63
N PRO A 53 -16.12 3.72 6.09
CA PRO A 53 -17.29 4.05 5.28
C PRO A 53 -16.99 5.09 4.20
N THR A 54 -17.50 4.93 2.97
CA THR A 54 -17.33 5.90 1.84
C THR A 54 -17.86 7.30 2.13
N THR A 55 -18.76 7.41 3.11
CA THR A 55 -19.42 8.65 3.55
C THR A 55 -18.72 9.34 4.73
N ALA A 56 -17.53 8.87 5.15
CA ALA A 56 -16.80 9.47 6.26
C ALA A 56 -16.54 10.97 6.04
N ARG A 57 -16.93 11.80 7.02
CA ARG A 57 -16.75 13.27 6.98
C ARG A 57 -15.32 13.73 7.28
N ARG A 58 -14.51 12.85 7.86
CA ARG A 58 -13.09 13.10 8.18
C ARG A 58 -12.31 11.88 7.74
N VAL A 59 -11.18 12.12 7.08
CA VAL A 59 -10.32 11.06 6.56
C VAL A 59 -8.87 11.36 6.93
N LEU A 60 -8.11 10.32 7.24
CA LEU A 60 -6.65 10.38 7.30
C LEU A 60 -6.11 9.85 5.98
N VAL A 61 -5.27 10.65 5.32
CA VAL A 61 -4.59 10.24 4.09
C VAL A 61 -3.12 10.04 4.42
N VAL A 62 -2.59 8.86 4.09
CA VAL A 62 -1.16 8.55 4.19
C VAL A 62 -0.66 8.26 2.79
N VAL A 63 0.33 9.02 2.33
CA VAL A 63 0.95 8.90 1.00
C VAL A 63 2.45 8.76 1.18
N SER A 64 3.09 7.99 0.31
CA SER A 64 4.54 7.88 0.20
C SER A 64 4.92 7.74 -1.27
N ALA A 65 6.22 7.56 -1.58
CA ALA A 65 6.74 7.42 -2.94
C ALA A 65 6.60 8.69 -3.81
N THR A 66 6.69 9.88 -3.22
CA THR A 66 6.77 11.15 -3.97
C THR A 66 8.05 11.24 -4.80
N HIS A 67 9.15 10.72 -4.26
CA HIS A 67 10.36 10.41 -5.01
C HIS A 67 10.55 8.89 -5.09
N GLY A 68 11.19 8.40 -6.15
CA GLY A 68 11.29 6.96 -6.43
C GLY A 68 11.87 6.14 -5.27
N ALA A 69 13.00 6.57 -4.70
CA ALA A 69 13.67 5.84 -3.61
C ALA A 69 12.86 5.79 -2.30
N GLU A 70 11.99 6.77 -2.05
CA GLU A 70 11.15 6.83 -0.86
C GLU A 70 10.05 5.75 -0.87
N GLY A 71 9.74 5.20 -2.05
CA GLY A 71 8.65 4.26 -2.23
C GLY A 71 8.84 2.95 -1.47
N PHE A 72 10.06 2.43 -1.36
CA PHE A 72 10.32 1.17 -0.66
C PHE A 72 10.07 1.27 0.84
N CYS A 73 10.63 2.31 1.46
CA CYS A 73 10.48 2.54 2.89
C CYS A 73 9.02 2.87 3.23
N GLY A 74 8.42 3.80 2.47
CA GLY A 74 7.05 4.23 2.66
C GLY A 74 6.03 3.10 2.48
N ALA A 75 6.16 2.30 1.42
CA ALA A 75 5.31 1.14 1.20
C ALA A 75 5.48 0.09 2.30
N GLY A 76 6.71 -0.12 2.80
CA GLY A 76 6.95 -1.05 3.90
C GLY A 76 6.25 -0.62 5.20
N VAL A 77 6.33 0.66 5.57
CA VAL A 77 5.61 1.19 6.73
C VAL A 77 4.09 1.08 6.56
N GLN A 78 3.57 1.43 5.38
CA GLN A 78 2.14 1.33 5.09
C GLN A 78 1.64 -0.12 5.08
N THR A 79 2.46 -1.06 4.59
CA THR A 79 2.17 -2.51 4.62
C THR A 79 2.13 -3.02 6.05
N GLY A 80 3.11 -2.66 6.89
CA GLY A 80 3.09 -3.02 8.31
C GLY A 80 1.87 -2.43 9.03
N LEU A 81 1.55 -1.16 8.75
CA LEU A 81 0.32 -0.53 9.25
C LEU A 81 -0.93 -1.27 8.77
N LEU A 82 -0.93 -1.90 7.59
CA LEU A 82 -2.04 -2.72 7.08
C LEU A 82 -2.13 -4.09 7.75
N ALA A 83 -1.01 -4.78 7.87
CA ALA A 83 -0.93 -6.14 8.37
C ALA A 83 -1.09 -6.24 9.89
N GLU A 84 -0.69 -5.20 10.62
CA GLU A 84 -0.65 -5.21 12.09
C GLU A 84 -1.77 -4.36 12.71
N ARG A 85 -2.82 -4.04 11.94
CA ARG A 85 -4.01 -3.37 12.47
C ARG A 85 -4.67 -4.26 13.52
N GLU A 86 -4.97 -3.70 14.69
CA GLU A 86 -6.00 -4.29 15.54
C GLU A 86 -7.35 -4.12 14.84
N ALA A 87 -8.16 -5.18 14.83
CA ALA A 87 -9.54 -5.09 14.37
C ALA A 87 -10.27 -4.00 15.18
N PRO A 88 -11.22 -3.26 14.57
CA PRO A 88 -12.01 -2.30 15.31
C PRO A 88 -12.59 -2.96 16.55
N ARG A 89 -12.32 -2.39 17.73
CA ARG A 89 -13.00 -2.82 18.95
C ARG A 89 -14.50 -2.53 18.79
N PRO A 90 -15.38 -3.48 19.19
CA PRO A 90 -16.82 -3.37 18.98
C PRO A 90 -17.42 -2.13 19.64
#